data_AF-A0A542ZL10-F1
#
_entry.id   AF-A0A542ZL10-F1
#
_cell.length_a   1.000
_cell.length_b   1.000
_cell.length_c   1.000
_cell.angle_alpha   90.00
_cell.angle_beta   90.00
_cell.angle_gamma   90.00
#
_symmetry.space_group_name_H-M   'P 1'
#
loop_
_entity.id
_entity.type
_entity.pdbx_description
1 polymer ?
#
loop_
_entity_poly.entity_id
_entity_poly.type
_entity_poly.pdbx_seq_one_letter_code
_entity_poly.pdbx_strand_id
1 'polypeptide(L)'
;MPRAWSRRSVLVALGVASATALTGCGVRLEDHPGSLPFAPERKPAPDERTLLAALADTRSLEQAAAAAGAAAGPWPARLAPAHHQQAAVLEQVLRQAGVPVPAAAPTTGGPSGTGSPTTSTTAAGQARAGLAAQELVAVQTPALITLAGVGAEHVALLAALAAHHGAAATLLGGSAQWPEPSAPTGSPAARLLAATRSAAYGFEVAQAQGDHATAALAAVTLARLRHRETELVTLAGDAATPPALGYQLPFPVTTPTSARRLARGLVAGLLSAKAAELRGAAGNEQALTGLVRWLAETAVLGTRWGSPLPAFPGLSAP
;
A
#
# COMPACT_ATOMS: atom_id res chain seq x y z
N MET A 1 41.06 57.54 19.68
CA MET A 1 40.69 57.43 21.10
C MET A 1 39.18 57.23 21.20
N PRO A 2 38.64 56.42 22.13
CA PRO A 2 39.14 55.20 22.79
C PRO A 2 38.08 54.05 22.62
N ARG A 3 38.20 52.78 23.04
CA ARG A 3 38.97 52.08 24.08
C ARG A 3 39.39 50.68 23.62
N ALA A 4 40.56 50.29 24.09
CA ALA A 4 41.16 48.97 24.01
C ALA A 4 40.55 47.98 25.01
N TRP A 5 40.67 46.67 24.73
CA TRP A 5 41.07 45.71 25.76
C TRP A 5 41.85 44.54 25.14
N SER A 6 43.15 44.53 25.42
CA SER A 6 44.07 43.40 25.25
C SER A 6 44.22 42.72 26.60
N ARG A 7 44.16 41.38 26.66
CA ARG A 7 44.92 40.59 27.65
C ARG A 7 45.40 39.28 27.04
N ARG A 8 46.71 39.20 26.87
CA ARG A 8 47.53 38.00 26.67
C ARG A 8 47.61 37.20 27.98
N SER A 9 47.57 35.87 27.87
CA SER A 9 48.25 34.88 28.71
C SER A 9 48.33 33.59 27.87
N VAL A 10 49.38 33.33 27.09
CA VAL A 10 50.59 32.54 27.44
C VAL A 10 50.28 31.36 28.36
N LEU A 11 50.27 30.14 27.81
CA LEU A 11 50.92 28.97 28.39
C LEU A 11 51.35 28.01 27.26
N VAL A 12 52.67 27.93 27.08
CA VAL A 12 53.37 26.84 26.38
C VAL A 12 53.78 25.86 27.48
N ALA A 13 53.43 24.59 27.33
CA ALA A 13 54.10 23.49 28.04
C ALA A 13 54.12 22.24 27.15
N LEU A 14 55.33 21.69 27.03
CA LEU A 14 55.70 20.50 26.26
C LEU A 14 54.97 19.23 26.73
N GLY A 15 54.70 18.34 25.78
CA GLY A 15 54.41 16.93 26.03
C GLY A 15 54.78 16.08 24.81
N VAL A 16 55.96 15.45 24.87
CA VAL A 16 56.46 14.44 23.93
C VAL A 16 55.77 13.09 24.21
N ALA A 17 55.65 12.26 23.15
CA ALA A 17 55.21 10.86 23.12
C ALA A 17 53.69 10.65 23.31
N SER A 18 52.99 9.88 22.47
CA SER A 18 53.33 8.53 22.04
C SER A 18 52.49 8.14 20.81
N ALA A 19 53.10 7.45 19.85
CA ALA A 19 52.36 6.65 18.88
C ALA A 19 51.73 5.45 19.61
N THR A 20 50.41 5.33 19.59
CA THR A 20 49.72 4.08 19.90
C THR A 20 48.76 3.76 18.77
N ALA A 21 49.10 2.68 18.06
CA ALA A 21 48.19 1.95 17.21
C ALA A 21 46.96 1.54 18.03
N LEU A 22 45.79 2.10 17.69
CA LEU A 22 44.51 1.51 18.05
C LEU A 22 43.97 0.85 16.79
N THR A 23 44.41 -0.38 16.59
CA THR A 23 43.62 -1.41 15.92
C THR A 23 42.23 -1.39 16.55
N GLY A 24 41.26 -0.87 15.80
CA GLY A 24 39.88 -0.74 16.25
C GLY A 24 39.37 -2.09 16.74
N CYS A 25 39.01 -2.12 18.02
CA CYS A 25 38.43 -3.26 18.68
C CYS A 25 37.20 -3.72 17.89
N GLY A 26 37.34 -4.83 17.17
CA GLY A 26 36.22 -5.64 16.74
C GLY A 26 35.53 -6.18 17.97
N VAL A 27 34.55 -5.43 18.48
CA VAL A 27 33.59 -5.96 19.44
C VAL A 27 32.73 -6.94 18.66
N ARG A 28 33.16 -8.21 18.69
CA ARG A 28 32.32 -9.36 18.39
C ARG A 28 31.24 -9.36 19.46
N LEU A 29 30.10 -8.72 19.17
CA LEU A 29 28.86 -9.02 19.86
C LEU A 29 28.55 -10.47 19.49
N GLU A 30 28.87 -11.36 20.41
CA GLU A 30 28.35 -12.72 20.43
C GLU A 30 26.82 -12.60 20.40
N ASP A 31 26.23 -12.87 19.24
CA ASP A 31 24.80 -12.80 18.94
C ASP A 31 24.04 -13.99 19.55
N HIS A 32 24.37 -14.33 20.80
CA HIS A 32 23.61 -15.24 21.62
C HIS A 32 22.83 -14.38 22.62
N PRO A 33 21.53 -14.13 22.43
CA PRO A 33 20.72 -13.58 23.49
C PRO A 33 20.69 -14.60 24.63
N GLY A 34 21.66 -14.49 25.54
CA GLY A 34 21.57 -15.16 26.83
C GLY A 34 20.31 -14.65 27.49
N SER A 35 19.30 -15.52 27.64
CA SER A 35 18.10 -15.16 28.37
C SER A 35 18.55 -14.73 29.76
N LEU A 36 18.26 -13.47 30.10
CA LEU A 36 18.52 -12.98 31.44
C LEU A 36 17.68 -13.86 32.38
N PRO A 37 18.27 -14.54 33.37
CA PRO A 37 17.61 -15.59 34.15
C PRO A 37 16.37 -15.12 34.93
N PHE A 38 16.06 -13.81 34.91
CA PHE A 38 14.91 -13.20 35.57
C PHE A 38 14.18 -12.15 34.73
N ALA A 39 14.49 -12.00 33.44
CA ALA A 39 13.67 -11.17 32.57
C ALA A 39 12.49 -12.02 32.05
N PRO A 40 11.24 -11.62 32.27
CA PRO A 40 10.12 -12.32 31.65
C PRO A 40 10.27 -12.25 30.13
N GLU A 41 10.44 -13.40 29.48
CA GLU A 41 10.45 -13.47 28.02
C GLU A 41 9.10 -12.98 27.50
N ARG A 42 9.14 -11.92 26.69
CA ARG A 42 7.94 -11.39 26.07
C ARG A 42 7.36 -12.46 25.15
N LYS A 43 6.11 -12.85 25.39
CA LYS A 43 5.36 -13.68 24.47
C LYS A 43 5.20 -12.91 23.14
N PRO A 44 5.58 -13.49 21.99
CA PRO A 44 5.36 -12.85 20.69
C PRO A 44 3.88 -12.52 20.48
N ALA A 45 3.62 -11.33 19.94
CA ALA A 45 2.28 -10.95 19.55
C ALA A 45 1.81 -11.80 18.33
N PRO A 46 0.49 -11.96 18.14
CA PRO A 46 -0.04 -12.58 16.93
C PRO A 46 0.49 -11.87 15.68
N ASP A 47 0.92 -12.65 14.68
CA ASP A 47 1.42 -12.17 13.38
C ASP A 47 2.61 -11.19 13.46
N GLU A 48 3.30 -11.11 14.60
CA GLU A 48 4.35 -10.10 14.86
C GLU A 48 5.41 -10.04 13.76
N ARG A 49 5.89 -11.20 13.31
CA ARG A 49 6.91 -11.29 12.24
C ARG A 49 6.40 -10.71 10.93
N THR A 50 5.15 -10.98 10.57
CA THR A 50 4.54 -10.52 9.32
C THR A 50 4.31 -9.01 9.36
N LEU A 51 3.85 -8.48 10.51
CA LEU A 51 3.66 -7.04 10.71
C LEU A 51 5.00 -6.27 10.67
N LEU A 52 6.06 -6.81 11.29
CA LEU A 52 7.39 -6.21 11.24
C LEU A 52 7.99 -6.23 9.83
N ALA A 53 7.81 -7.34 9.09
CA ALA A 53 8.24 -7.43 7.70
C ALA A 53 7.50 -6.41 6.82
N ALA A 54 6.17 -6.33 6.94
CA ALA A 54 5.36 -5.35 6.22
C ALA A 54 5.79 -3.90 6.52
N LEU A 55 6.13 -3.58 7.78
CA LEU A 55 6.62 -2.25 8.15
C LEU A 55 7.97 -1.94 7.51
N ALA A 56 8.91 -2.89 7.52
CA ALA A 56 10.22 -2.72 6.91
C ALA A 56 10.10 -2.51 5.39
N ASP A 57 9.27 -3.31 4.72
CA ASP A 57 9.01 -3.21 3.29
C ASP A 57 8.37 -1.86 2.93
N THR A 58 7.38 -1.42 3.71
CA THR A 58 6.69 -0.13 3.52
C THR A 58 7.64 1.06 3.67
N ARG A 59 8.52 1.05 4.68
CA ARG A 59 9.55 2.10 4.86
C ARG A 59 10.55 2.10 3.71
N SER A 60 10.92 0.92 3.20
CA SER A 60 11.79 0.80 2.02
C SER A 60 11.12 1.38 0.77
N LEU A 61 9.83 1.13 0.57
CA LEU A 61 9.04 1.70 -0.52
C LEU A 61 8.91 3.22 -0.42
N GLU A 62 8.69 3.75 0.79
CA GLU A 62 8.68 5.20 1.04
C GLU A 62 10.01 5.85 0.62
N GLN A 63 11.14 5.26 1.03
CA GLN A 63 12.48 5.74 0.65
C GLN A 63 12.71 5.66 -0.85
N ALA A 64 12.32 4.55 -1.49
CA ALA A 64 12.45 4.37 -2.94
C ALA A 64 11.59 5.38 -3.73
N ALA A 65 10.35 5.62 -3.27
CA ALA A 65 9.44 6.60 -3.87
C ALA A 65 9.98 8.04 -3.74
N ALA A 66 10.56 8.38 -2.58
CA ALA A 66 11.21 9.68 -2.36
C ALA A 66 12.46 9.84 -3.24
N ALA A 67 13.28 8.80 -3.36
CA ALA A 67 14.51 8.81 -4.16
C ALA A 67 14.25 8.89 -5.68
N ALA A 68 13.18 8.27 -6.17
CA ALA A 68 12.82 8.31 -7.59
C ALA A 68 12.47 9.74 -8.07
N GLY A 69 11.91 10.56 -7.17
CA GLY A 69 11.63 11.97 -7.41
C GLY A 69 10.65 12.24 -8.56
N ALA A 70 10.49 13.53 -8.91
CA ALA A 70 9.52 13.96 -9.94
C ALA A 70 9.90 13.53 -11.37
N ALA A 71 11.19 13.30 -11.64
CA ALA A 71 11.67 12.85 -12.96
C ALA A 71 11.13 11.46 -13.33
N ALA A 72 10.88 10.59 -12.33
CA ALA A 72 10.26 9.29 -12.49
C ALA A 72 8.73 9.37 -12.64
N GLY A 73 8.14 10.54 -12.92
CA GLY A 73 6.73 10.74 -13.20
C GLY A 73 5.88 11.09 -11.97
N PRO A 74 4.55 11.20 -12.12
CA PRO A 74 3.69 11.74 -11.06
C PRO A 74 3.42 10.74 -9.93
N TRP A 75 3.57 9.42 -10.17
CA TRP A 75 3.17 8.39 -9.22
C TRP A 75 4.10 8.27 -8.01
N PRO A 76 5.44 8.23 -8.13
CA PRO A 76 6.32 8.16 -6.96
C PRO A 76 6.02 9.24 -5.90
N ALA A 77 5.82 10.49 -6.33
CA ALA A 77 5.47 11.59 -5.44
C ALA A 77 4.08 11.43 -4.78
N ARG A 78 3.14 10.73 -5.42
CA ARG A 78 1.81 10.43 -4.86
C ARG A 78 1.80 9.21 -3.94
N LEU A 79 2.73 8.28 -4.13
CA LEU A 79 2.84 7.05 -3.34
C LEU A 79 3.58 7.27 -2.02
N ALA A 80 4.62 8.13 -2.01
CA ALA A 80 5.36 8.45 -0.79
C ALA A 80 4.47 8.81 0.43
N PRO A 81 3.49 9.72 0.36
CA PRO A 81 2.61 10.00 1.49
C PRO A 81 1.69 8.82 1.87
N ALA A 82 1.33 7.96 0.91
CA ALA A 82 0.54 6.77 1.20
C ALA A 82 1.38 5.72 1.96
N HIS A 83 2.64 5.50 1.57
CA HIS A 83 3.57 4.61 2.29
C HIS A 83 3.87 5.12 3.69
N HIS A 84 4.09 6.43 3.85
CA HIS A 84 4.26 7.03 5.16
C HIS A 84 3.04 6.77 6.07
N GLN A 85 1.82 6.94 5.55
CA GLN A 85 0.59 6.61 6.29
C GLN A 85 0.50 5.11 6.63
N GLN A 86 0.87 4.23 5.70
CA GLN A 86 0.89 2.78 5.93
C GLN A 86 1.86 2.41 7.05
N ALA A 87 3.08 2.94 7.01
CA ALA A 87 4.09 2.72 8.04
C ALA A 87 3.59 3.19 9.40
N ALA A 88 3.02 4.40 9.48
CA ALA A 88 2.47 4.93 10.74
C ALA A 88 1.37 4.04 11.35
N VAL A 89 0.47 3.49 10.52
CA VAL A 89 -0.58 2.56 10.98
C VAL A 89 0.03 1.23 11.46
N LEU A 90 0.96 0.65 10.71
CA LEU A 90 1.65 -0.59 11.11
C LEU A 90 2.42 -0.40 12.42
N GLU A 91 3.11 0.72 12.60
CA GLU A 91 3.78 1.07 13.85
C GLU A 91 2.80 1.23 15.01
N GLN A 92 1.62 1.81 14.76
CA GLN A 92 0.59 1.94 15.79
C GLN A 92 0.06 0.56 16.21
N VAL A 93 -0.24 -0.33 15.26
CA VAL A 93 -0.68 -1.70 15.54
C VAL A 93 0.39 -2.47 16.34
N LEU A 94 1.66 -2.39 15.92
CA LEU A 94 2.78 -3.01 16.63
C LEU A 94 2.94 -2.46 18.05
N ARG A 95 2.85 -1.13 18.24
CA ARG A 95 2.91 -0.50 19.57
C ARG A 95 1.75 -0.91 20.47
N GLN A 96 0.53 -1.00 19.93
CA GLN A 96 -0.65 -1.48 20.66
C GLN A 96 -0.49 -2.94 21.10
N ALA A 97 0.18 -3.77 20.30
CA ALA A 97 0.54 -5.14 20.64
C ALA A 97 1.80 -5.26 21.54
N GLY A 98 2.35 -4.13 22.00
CA GLY A 98 3.54 -4.08 22.85
C GLY A 98 4.83 -4.54 22.15
N VAL A 99 4.87 -4.52 20.82
CA VAL A 99 6.05 -4.87 20.02
C VAL A 99 7.00 -3.65 19.96
N PRO A 100 8.28 -3.80 20.35
CA PRO A 100 9.27 -2.76 20.15
C PRO A 100 9.48 -2.52 18.64
N VAL A 101 9.23 -1.30 18.18
CA VAL A 101 9.44 -0.92 16.79
C VAL A 101 10.89 -0.42 16.63
N PRO A 102 11.70 -1.02 15.74
CA PRO A 102 13.03 -0.50 15.44
C PRO A 102 12.95 0.93 14.89
N ALA A 103 13.79 1.82 15.41
CA ALA A 103 13.93 3.16 14.84
C ALA A 103 14.34 3.05 13.37
N ALA A 104 13.79 3.92 12.52
CA ALA A 104 14.24 4.02 11.14
C ALA A 104 15.74 4.39 11.14
N ALA A 105 16.55 3.68 10.36
CA ALA A 105 17.96 4.00 10.23
C ALA A 105 18.11 5.43 9.67
N PRO A 106 18.99 6.27 10.25
CA PRO A 106 19.23 7.61 9.72
C PRO A 106 19.74 7.51 8.29
N THR A 107 19.11 8.25 7.37
CA THR A 107 19.59 8.38 6.00
C THR A 107 20.89 9.19 6.01
N THR A 108 22.03 8.50 5.94
CA THR A 108 23.32 9.14 5.68
C THR A 108 23.26 9.75 4.28
N GLY A 109 23.25 11.09 4.21
CA GLY A 109 23.27 11.84 2.96
C GLY A 109 24.48 11.43 2.12
N GLY A 110 24.23 10.76 1.00
CA GLY A 110 25.25 10.41 0.02
C GLY A 110 25.82 11.65 -0.67
N PRO A 111 27.09 11.63 -1.09
CA PRO A 111 27.78 12.80 -1.64
C PRO A 111 27.11 13.29 -2.93
N SER A 112 26.85 14.60 -2.99
CA SER A 112 26.37 15.29 -4.18
C SER A 112 27.44 15.26 -5.28
N GLY A 113 27.34 14.27 -6.17
CA GLY A 113 28.12 14.21 -7.40
C GLY A 113 27.52 15.13 -8.46
N THR A 114 28.21 16.23 -8.77
CA THR A 114 27.98 17.06 -9.96
C THR A 114 28.32 16.26 -11.22
N GLY A 115 27.32 15.61 -11.82
CA GLY A 115 27.43 14.92 -13.11
C GLY A 115 26.54 15.56 -14.18
N SER A 116 27.09 15.77 -15.37
CA SER A 116 26.45 16.36 -16.57
C SER A 116 25.12 15.68 -16.98
N PRO A 117 24.17 16.41 -17.60
CA PRO A 117 22.75 16.04 -17.61
C PRO A 117 22.29 14.96 -18.62
N THR A 118 23.17 14.29 -19.37
CA THR A 118 22.76 13.50 -20.55
C THR A 118 22.18 12.10 -20.25
N THR A 119 22.15 11.61 -19.01
CA THR A 119 21.66 10.26 -18.63
C THR A 119 20.30 10.24 -17.91
N SER A 120 19.64 11.40 -17.81
CA SER A 120 18.55 11.66 -16.87
C SER A 120 17.24 10.89 -17.16
N THR A 121 16.90 10.62 -18.42
CA THR A 121 15.66 9.89 -18.77
C THR A 121 15.75 8.39 -18.49
N THR A 122 16.88 7.75 -18.81
CA THR A 122 17.07 6.31 -18.57
C THR A 122 17.09 6.00 -17.08
N ALA A 123 17.77 6.83 -16.29
CA ALA A 123 17.81 6.69 -14.82
C ALA A 123 16.41 6.85 -14.20
N ALA A 124 15.61 7.81 -14.66
CA ALA A 124 14.24 8.00 -14.19
C ALA A 124 13.32 6.82 -14.56
N GLY A 125 13.47 6.26 -15.76
CA GLY A 125 12.76 5.06 -16.19
C GLY A 125 13.12 3.83 -15.33
N GLN A 126 14.41 3.66 -15.03
CA GLN A 126 14.89 2.58 -14.15
C GLN A 126 14.40 2.75 -12.72
N ALA A 127 14.39 3.97 -12.16
CA ALA A 127 13.86 4.23 -10.83
C ALA A 127 12.36 3.88 -10.73
N ARG A 128 11.56 4.27 -11.73
CA ARG A 128 10.14 3.89 -11.80
C ARG A 128 9.95 2.38 -11.89
N ALA A 129 10.73 1.71 -12.76
CA ALA A 129 10.65 0.27 -12.94
C ALA A 129 11.09 -0.50 -11.67
N GLY A 130 12.13 -0.02 -10.99
CA GLY A 130 12.58 -0.57 -9.71
C GLY A 130 11.52 -0.45 -8.62
N LEU A 131 10.88 0.72 -8.49
CA LEU A 131 9.77 0.91 -7.55
C LEU A 131 8.60 -0.02 -7.90
N ALA A 132 8.22 -0.11 -9.18
CA ALA A 132 7.16 -1.03 -9.61
C ALA A 132 7.48 -2.49 -9.27
N ALA A 133 8.73 -2.92 -9.46
CA ALA A 133 9.16 -4.28 -9.13
C ALA A 133 9.10 -4.55 -7.62
N GLN A 134 9.47 -3.56 -6.80
CA GLN A 134 9.40 -3.67 -5.33
C GLN A 134 7.95 -3.75 -4.84
N GLU A 135 7.05 -2.95 -5.40
CA GLU A 135 5.60 -3.01 -5.13
C GLU A 135 5.01 -4.39 -5.50
N LEU A 136 5.50 -5.01 -6.58
CA LEU A 136 5.00 -6.33 -7.00
C LEU A 136 5.32 -7.45 -6.01
N VAL A 137 6.35 -7.33 -5.17
CA VAL A 137 6.75 -8.38 -4.22
C VAL A 137 5.59 -8.75 -3.29
N ALA A 138 4.80 -7.77 -2.85
CA ALA A 138 3.68 -7.97 -1.94
C ALA A 138 2.51 -8.78 -2.53
N VAL A 139 2.46 -8.94 -3.86
CA VAL A 139 1.39 -9.65 -4.58
C VAL A 139 1.89 -10.91 -5.31
N GLN A 140 3.13 -11.32 -5.07
CA GLN A 140 3.66 -12.60 -5.54
C GLN A 140 3.10 -13.76 -4.71
N THR A 141 3.09 -14.96 -5.29
CA THR A 141 2.58 -16.18 -4.66
C THR A 141 3.09 -16.42 -3.23
N PRO A 142 4.41 -16.30 -2.92
CA PRO A 142 4.89 -16.54 -1.55
C PRO A 142 4.34 -15.53 -0.52
N ALA A 143 4.16 -14.28 -0.93
CA ALA A 143 3.60 -13.24 -0.08
C ALA A 143 2.11 -13.49 0.18
N LEU A 144 1.36 -13.93 -0.84
CA LEU A 144 -0.07 -14.27 -0.72
C LEU A 144 -0.31 -15.52 0.15
N ILE A 145 0.56 -16.54 0.05
CA ILE A 145 0.55 -17.71 0.95
C ILE A 145 0.78 -17.27 2.40
N THR A 146 1.77 -16.39 2.62
CA THR A 146 2.07 -15.85 3.96
C THR A 146 0.88 -15.08 4.51
N LEU A 147 0.25 -14.25 3.67
CA LEU A 147 -0.95 -13.49 4.01
C LEU A 147 -2.13 -14.40 4.39
N ALA A 148 -2.29 -15.54 3.74
CA ALA A 148 -3.34 -16.51 4.06
C ALA A 148 -3.18 -17.12 5.45
N GLY A 149 -1.94 -17.22 5.94
CA GLY A 149 -1.62 -17.70 7.29
C GLY A 149 -1.78 -16.66 8.40
N VAL A 150 -2.07 -15.40 8.06
CA VAL A 150 -2.27 -14.32 9.05
C VAL A 150 -3.59 -14.51 9.80
N GLY A 151 -3.58 -14.22 11.10
CA GLY A 151 -4.79 -14.23 11.93
C GLY A 151 -5.88 -13.26 11.45
N ALA A 152 -7.14 -13.59 11.75
CA ALA A 152 -8.31 -12.80 11.34
C ALA A 152 -8.29 -11.34 11.86
N GLU A 153 -7.49 -11.05 12.88
CA GLU A 153 -7.29 -9.71 13.42
C GLU A 153 -6.56 -8.79 12.42
N HIS A 154 -5.49 -9.28 11.80
CA HIS A 154 -4.60 -8.47 10.97
C HIS A 154 -4.77 -8.71 9.46
N VAL A 155 -5.44 -9.80 9.06
CA VAL A 155 -5.55 -10.19 7.64
C VAL A 155 -6.18 -9.09 6.78
N ALA A 156 -7.19 -8.37 7.29
CA ALA A 156 -7.85 -7.33 6.52
C ALA A 156 -6.91 -6.14 6.25
N LEU A 157 -6.12 -5.75 7.25
CA LEU A 157 -5.13 -4.68 7.13
C LEU A 157 -4.03 -5.05 6.13
N LEU A 158 -3.43 -6.24 6.28
CA LEU A 158 -2.34 -6.70 5.44
C LEU A 158 -2.80 -7.02 4.00
N ALA A 159 -4.03 -7.50 3.82
CA ALA A 159 -4.59 -7.73 2.49
C ALA A 159 -4.91 -6.40 1.78
N ALA A 160 -5.42 -5.40 2.50
CA ALA A 160 -5.59 -4.06 1.93
C ALA A 160 -4.23 -3.44 1.56
N LEU A 161 -3.21 -3.63 2.39
CA LEU A 161 -1.84 -3.21 2.08
C LEU A 161 -1.32 -3.88 0.80
N ALA A 162 -1.44 -5.20 0.67
CA ALA A 162 -1.08 -5.92 -0.56
C ALA A 162 -1.86 -5.43 -1.79
N ALA A 163 -3.15 -5.12 -1.63
CA ALA A 163 -3.97 -4.58 -2.71
C ALA A 163 -3.52 -3.17 -3.14
N HIS A 164 -3.07 -2.33 -2.20
CA HIS A 164 -2.43 -1.06 -2.51
C HIS A 164 -1.19 -1.28 -3.36
N HIS A 165 -0.28 -2.16 -2.93
CA HIS A 165 0.97 -2.43 -3.63
C HIS A 165 0.73 -2.95 -5.07
N GLY A 166 -0.21 -3.87 -5.25
CA GLY A 166 -0.62 -4.32 -6.59
C GLY A 166 -1.17 -3.20 -7.48
N ALA A 167 -1.96 -2.28 -6.90
CA ALA A 167 -2.47 -1.12 -7.62
C ALA A 167 -1.36 -0.11 -7.95
N ALA A 168 -0.48 0.20 -6.99
CA ALA A 168 0.67 1.08 -7.15
C ALA A 168 1.62 0.58 -8.25
N ALA A 169 1.96 -0.71 -8.24
CA ALA A 169 2.76 -1.34 -9.29
C ALA A 169 2.13 -1.16 -10.68
N THR A 170 0.82 -1.38 -10.80
CA THR A 170 0.09 -1.21 -12.06
C THR A 170 0.16 0.23 -12.56
N LEU A 171 0.04 1.21 -11.66
CA LEU A 171 0.09 2.64 -11.98
C LEU A 171 1.50 3.12 -12.35
N LEU A 172 2.52 2.47 -11.82
CA LEU A 172 3.92 2.66 -12.20
C LEU A 172 4.28 1.97 -13.53
N GLY A 173 3.37 1.19 -14.11
CA GLY A 173 3.55 0.48 -15.38
C GLY A 173 4.05 -0.96 -15.24
N GLY A 174 4.12 -1.49 -14.01
CA GLY A 174 4.34 -2.92 -13.75
C GLY A 174 3.10 -3.75 -14.06
N SER A 175 3.29 -5.05 -14.24
CA SER A 175 2.21 -6.01 -14.46
C SER A 175 2.26 -7.12 -13.41
N ALA A 176 1.29 -7.13 -12.50
CA ALA A 176 1.16 -8.21 -11.53
C ALA A 176 0.73 -9.51 -12.23
N GLN A 177 1.53 -10.55 -12.05
CA GLN A 177 1.15 -11.91 -12.42
C GLN A 177 0.37 -12.50 -11.25
N TRP A 178 -0.94 -12.33 -11.29
CA TRP A 178 -1.82 -12.91 -10.29
C TRP A 178 -1.88 -14.43 -10.49
N PRO A 179 -1.77 -15.24 -9.41
CA PRO A 179 -2.07 -16.66 -9.47
C PRO A 179 -3.47 -16.90 -10.06
N GLU A 180 -3.69 -18.10 -10.61
CA GLU A 180 -4.98 -18.46 -11.22
C GLU A 180 -6.12 -18.08 -10.26
N PRO A 181 -7.07 -17.23 -10.70
CA PRO A 181 -8.02 -16.64 -9.80
C PRO A 181 -8.90 -17.72 -9.22
N SER A 182 -8.76 -17.93 -7.92
CA SER A 182 -9.82 -18.50 -7.12
C SER A 182 -10.28 -17.39 -6.19
N ALA A 183 -11.58 -17.22 -6.12
CA ALA A 183 -12.24 -16.07 -5.54
C ALA A 183 -13.17 -16.56 -4.42
N PRO A 184 -13.65 -15.67 -3.54
CA PRO A 184 -14.69 -16.05 -2.59
C PRO A 184 -15.89 -16.67 -3.32
N THR A 185 -16.44 -17.75 -2.78
CA THR A 185 -17.61 -18.49 -3.30
C THR A 185 -18.80 -18.38 -2.35
N GLY A 186 -20.00 -18.77 -2.80
CA GLY A 186 -21.21 -18.82 -1.97
C GLY A 186 -21.66 -17.44 -1.46
N SER A 187 -21.92 -17.35 -0.16
CA SER A 187 -22.49 -16.12 0.45
C SER A 187 -21.62 -14.86 0.29
N PRO A 188 -20.28 -14.90 0.52
CA PRO A 188 -19.37 -13.80 0.15
C PRO A 188 -19.50 -13.34 -1.31
N ALA A 189 -19.51 -14.29 -2.27
CA ALA A 189 -19.68 -13.96 -3.69
C ALA A 189 -21.03 -13.30 -3.97
N ALA A 190 -22.11 -13.78 -3.34
CA ALA A 190 -23.45 -13.20 -3.47
C ALA A 190 -23.53 -11.74 -2.96
N ARG A 191 -22.84 -11.42 -1.85
CA ARG A 191 -22.76 -10.03 -1.37
C ARG A 191 -21.99 -9.12 -2.33
N LEU A 192 -20.87 -9.61 -2.87
CA LEU A 192 -20.11 -8.89 -3.89
C LEU A 192 -20.90 -8.74 -5.19
N LEU A 193 -21.71 -9.73 -5.56
CA LEU A 193 -22.60 -9.70 -6.71
C LEU A 193 -23.64 -8.58 -6.55
N ALA A 194 -24.29 -8.49 -5.39
CA ALA A 194 -25.26 -7.44 -5.10
C ALA A 194 -24.63 -6.04 -5.20
N ALA A 195 -23.43 -5.85 -4.62
CA ALA A 195 -22.69 -4.59 -4.73
C ALA A 195 -22.30 -4.26 -6.19
N THR A 196 -21.87 -5.28 -6.94
CA THR A 196 -21.45 -5.13 -8.35
C THR A 196 -22.62 -4.73 -9.25
N ARG A 197 -23.80 -5.34 -9.06
CA ARG A 197 -25.02 -4.99 -9.81
C ARG A 197 -25.51 -3.59 -9.49
N SER A 198 -25.54 -3.21 -8.21
CA SER A 198 -25.90 -1.86 -7.79
C SER A 198 -24.96 -0.82 -8.41
N ALA A 199 -23.66 -1.09 -8.43
CA ALA A 199 -22.68 -0.24 -9.09
C ALA A 199 -22.87 -0.20 -10.61
N ALA A 200 -23.11 -1.34 -11.27
CA ALA A 200 -23.36 -1.40 -12.71
C ALA A 200 -24.55 -0.51 -13.11
N TYR A 201 -25.68 -0.62 -12.38
CA TYR A 201 -26.82 0.27 -12.57
C TYR A 201 -26.47 1.75 -12.37
N GLY A 202 -25.75 2.07 -11.30
CA GLY A 202 -25.30 3.44 -11.06
C GLY A 202 -24.37 3.98 -12.16
N PHE A 203 -23.55 3.12 -12.78
CA PHE A 203 -22.71 3.50 -13.92
C PHE A 203 -23.52 3.67 -15.21
N GLU A 204 -24.63 2.98 -15.40
CA GLU A 204 -25.57 3.26 -16.51
C GLU A 204 -26.18 4.66 -16.36
N VAL A 205 -26.57 5.04 -15.13
CA VAL A 205 -27.04 6.40 -14.85
C VAL A 205 -25.93 7.43 -15.07
N ALA A 206 -24.71 7.16 -14.59
CA ALA A 206 -23.57 8.05 -14.81
C ALA A 206 -23.21 8.18 -16.29
N GLN A 207 -23.38 7.12 -17.07
CA GLN A 207 -23.19 7.14 -18.52
C GLN A 207 -24.25 8.02 -19.21
N ALA A 208 -25.52 7.89 -18.82
CA ALA A 208 -26.62 8.64 -19.41
C ALA A 208 -26.61 10.13 -19.05
N GLN A 209 -26.19 10.47 -17.83
CA GLN A 209 -26.22 11.83 -17.29
C GLN A 209 -24.86 12.55 -17.36
N GLY A 210 -23.83 11.86 -17.85
CA GLY A 210 -22.46 12.36 -17.96
C GLY A 210 -22.21 13.22 -19.20
N ASP A 211 -21.12 13.99 -19.18
CA ASP A 211 -20.54 14.55 -20.41
C ASP A 211 -19.94 13.41 -21.27
N HIS A 212 -19.55 13.70 -22.51
CA HIS A 212 -19.01 12.69 -23.43
C HIS A 212 -17.84 11.89 -22.84
N ALA A 213 -16.93 12.55 -22.10
CA ALA A 213 -15.80 11.90 -21.45
C ALA A 213 -16.23 10.95 -20.31
N THR A 214 -17.18 11.40 -19.48
CA THR A 214 -17.76 10.60 -18.39
C THR A 214 -18.52 9.41 -18.95
N ALA A 215 -19.32 9.62 -20.00
CA ALA A 215 -20.08 8.56 -20.65
C ALA A 215 -19.15 7.48 -21.24
N ALA A 216 -18.08 7.88 -21.93
CA ALA A 216 -17.10 6.95 -22.46
C ALA A 216 -16.38 6.14 -21.36
N LEU A 217 -15.95 6.80 -20.28
CA LEU A 217 -15.30 6.12 -19.15
C LEU A 217 -16.28 5.21 -18.39
N ALA A 218 -17.53 5.63 -18.25
CA ALA A 218 -18.60 4.82 -17.64
C ALA A 218 -18.87 3.56 -18.46
N ALA A 219 -18.93 3.66 -19.80
CA ALA A 219 -19.12 2.50 -20.66
C ALA A 219 -17.99 1.45 -20.51
N VAL A 220 -16.73 1.90 -20.47
CA VAL A 220 -15.57 1.01 -20.23
C VAL A 220 -15.65 0.37 -18.84
N THR A 221 -16.07 1.14 -17.84
CA THR A 221 -16.24 0.65 -16.47
C THR A 221 -17.36 -0.38 -16.37
N LEU A 222 -18.50 -0.11 -17.02
CA LEU A 222 -19.67 -0.97 -17.05
C LEU A 222 -19.36 -2.32 -17.71
N ALA A 223 -18.59 -2.33 -18.80
CA ALA A 223 -18.15 -3.58 -19.44
C ALA A 223 -17.36 -4.47 -18.46
N ARG A 224 -16.46 -3.88 -17.66
CA ARG A 224 -15.70 -4.61 -16.63
C ARG A 224 -16.60 -5.13 -15.52
N LEU A 225 -17.56 -4.32 -15.06
CA LEU A 225 -18.49 -4.72 -14.00
C LEU A 225 -19.43 -5.84 -14.47
N ARG A 226 -19.91 -5.80 -15.71
CA ARG A 226 -20.74 -6.87 -16.29
C ARG A 226 -19.99 -8.18 -16.43
N HIS A 227 -18.72 -8.14 -16.85
CA HIS A 227 -17.87 -9.33 -16.85
C HIS A 227 -17.70 -9.90 -15.43
N ARG A 228 -17.40 -9.03 -14.46
CA ARG A 228 -17.29 -9.43 -13.05
C ARG A 228 -18.60 -9.96 -12.49
N GLU A 229 -19.74 -9.43 -12.91
CA GLU A 229 -21.07 -9.92 -12.54
C GLU A 229 -21.26 -11.37 -13.00
N THR A 230 -20.95 -11.69 -14.26
CA THR A 230 -21.04 -13.06 -14.78
C THR A 230 -20.19 -14.03 -13.95
N GLU A 231 -18.95 -13.67 -13.64
CA GLU A 231 -18.08 -14.49 -12.80
C GLU A 231 -18.65 -14.68 -11.38
N LEU A 232 -19.18 -13.61 -10.78
CA LEU A 232 -19.75 -13.64 -9.44
C LEU A 232 -21.04 -14.44 -9.36
N VAL A 233 -21.85 -14.49 -10.42
CA VAL A 233 -23.02 -15.40 -10.49
C VAL A 233 -22.57 -16.84 -10.40
N THR A 234 -21.54 -17.23 -11.16
CA THR A 234 -20.98 -18.60 -11.11
C THR A 234 -20.40 -18.91 -9.74
N LEU A 235 -19.66 -17.99 -9.13
CA LEU A 235 -19.04 -18.18 -7.81
C LEU A 235 -20.07 -18.21 -6.66
N ALA A 236 -21.17 -17.48 -6.79
CA ALA A 236 -22.24 -17.46 -5.78
C ALA A 236 -23.09 -18.73 -5.80
N GLY A 237 -23.23 -19.39 -6.97
CA GLY A 237 -24.04 -20.61 -7.10
C GLY A 237 -25.48 -20.38 -6.62
N ASP A 238 -25.99 -21.27 -5.76
CA ASP A 238 -27.35 -21.19 -5.21
C ASP A 238 -27.60 -19.94 -4.35
N ALA A 239 -26.54 -19.27 -3.87
CA ALA A 239 -26.66 -18.01 -3.14
C ALA A 239 -26.89 -16.80 -4.06
N ALA A 240 -26.77 -16.97 -5.39
CA ALA A 240 -27.00 -15.90 -6.35
C ALA A 240 -28.49 -15.50 -6.38
N THR A 241 -28.80 -14.33 -5.85
CA THR A 241 -30.15 -13.77 -5.98
C THR A 241 -30.38 -13.24 -7.40
N PRO A 242 -31.63 -13.19 -7.90
CA PRO A 242 -31.94 -12.49 -9.14
C PRO A 242 -31.63 -10.98 -9.05
N PRO A 243 -31.32 -10.31 -10.18
CA PRO A 243 -31.16 -8.86 -10.18
C PRO A 243 -32.46 -8.15 -9.79
N ALA A 244 -32.35 -7.07 -8.99
CA ALA A 244 -33.50 -6.24 -8.66
C ALA A 244 -33.98 -5.44 -9.88
N LEU A 245 -35.27 -5.09 -9.91
CA LEU A 245 -35.86 -4.26 -10.97
C LEU A 245 -35.33 -2.81 -10.98
N GLY A 246 -34.75 -2.35 -9.86
CA GLY A 246 -34.13 -1.05 -9.73
C GLY A 246 -33.29 -0.96 -8.46
N TYR A 247 -32.35 -0.01 -8.46
CA TYR A 247 -31.48 0.27 -7.33
C TYR A 247 -31.63 1.72 -6.89
N GLN A 248 -31.61 1.96 -5.58
CA GLN A 248 -31.67 3.30 -5.04
C GLN A 248 -30.33 4.02 -5.25
N LEU A 249 -30.36 5.21 -5.86
CA LEU A 249 -29.19 6.07 -5.97
C LEU A 249 -28.95 6.82 -4.66
N PRO A 250 -27.69 7.07 -4.28
CA PRO A 250 -27.36 7.78 -3.04
C PRO A 250 -27.80 9.25 -3.04
N PHE A 251 -28.00 9.82 -4.23
CA PHE A 251 -28.50 11.19 -4.42
C PHE A 251 -29.05 11.35 -5.86
N PRO A 252 -29.87 12.38 -6.12
CA PRO A 252 -30.32 12.69 -7.47
C PRO A 252 -29.15 13.02 -8.42
N VAL A 253 -29.14 12.43 -9.61
CA VAL A 253 -28.11 12.63 -10.64
C VAL A 253 -28.74 13.24 -11.88
N THR A 254 -28.62 14.56 -12.00
CA THR A 254 -29.25 15.36 -13.06
C THR A 254 -28.25 16.22 -13.84
N THR A 255 -26.96 16.12 -13.51
CA THR A 255 -25.89 16.89 -14.13
C THR A 255 -24.64 16.04 -14.36
N PRO A 256 -23.78 16.39 -15.33
CA PRO A 256 -22.48 15.72 -15.53
C PRO A 256 -21.61 15.68 -14.28
N THR A 257 -21.61 16.76 -13.49
CA THR A 257 -20.86 16.82 -12.22
C THR A 257 -21.40 15.83 -11.20
N SER A 258 -22.72 15.73 -11.06
CA SER A 258 -23.35 14.75 -10.18
C SER A 258 -23.11 13.31 -10.67
N ALA A 259 -23.05 13.07 -11.99
CA ALA A 259 -22.73 11.76 -12.56
C ALA A 259 -21.29 11.34 -12.25
N ARG A 260 -20.31 12.24 -12.39
CA ARG A 260 -18.91 11.97 -12.01
C ARG A 260 -18.76 11.78 -10.50
N ARG A 261 -19.53 12.51 -9.68
CA ARG A 261 -19.59 12.29 -8.23
C ARG A 261 -20.17 10.91 -7.90
N LEU A 262 -21.23 10.49 -8.60
CA LEU A 262 -21.83 9.17 -8.43
C LEU A 262 -20.80 8.08 -8.74
N ALA A 263 -20.16 8.15 -9.91
CA ALA A 263 -19.12 7.20 -10.32
C ALA A 263 -18.01 7.02 -9.27
N ARG A 264 -17.46 8.12 -8.73
CA ARG A 264 -16.46 8.05 -7.65
C ARG A 264 -17.00 7.37 -6.39
N GLY A 265 -18.23 7.69 -5.99
CA GLY A 265 -18.89 7.06 -4.85
C GLY A 265 -19.14 5.56 -5.05
N LEU A 266 -19.50 5.14 -6.26
CA LEU A 266 -19.70 3.72 -6.59
C LEU A 266 -18.39 2.93 -6.51
N VAL A 267 -17.29 3.48 -7.03
CA VAL A 267 -15.97 2.82 -6.90
C VAL A 267 -15.55 2.71 -5.43
N ALA A 268 -15.74 3.77 -4.63
CA ALA A 268 -15.47 3.73 -3.20
C ALA A 268 -16.33 2.66 -2.48
N GLY A 269 -17.62 2.58 -2.81
CA GLY A 269 -18.52 1.54 -2.29
C GLY A 269 -18.10 0.13 -2.68
N LEU A 270 -17.61 -0.08 -3.91
CA LEU A 270 -17.06 -1.36 -4.35
C LEU A 270 -15.78 -1.74 -3.59
N LEU A 271 -14.90 -0.78 -3.32
CA LEU A 271 -13.72 -1.02 -2.47
C LEU A 271 -14.14 -1.46 -1.07
N SER A 272 -15.05 -0.73 -0.43
CA SER A 272 -15.54 -1.08 0.91
C SER A 272 -16.25 -2.44 0.94
N ALA A 273 -17.07 -2.76 -0.07
CA ALA A 273 -17.73 -4.06 -0.16
C ALA A 273 -16.74 -5.22 -0.27
N LYS A 274 -15.65 -5.06 -1.03
CA LYS A 274 -14.59 -6.07 -1.14
C LYS A 274 -13.75 -6.17 0.14
N ALA A 275 -13.42 -5.04 0.75
CA ALA A 275 -12.65 -5.02 2.00
C ALA A 275 -13.42 -5.67 3.16
N ALA A 276 -14.76 -5.55 3.19
CA ALA A 276 -15.60 -6.20 4.19
C ALA A 276 -15.50 -7.73 4.19
N GLU A 277 -15.16 -8.34 3.05
CA GLU A 277 -15.01 -9.80 2.92
C GLU A 277 -13.63 -10.31 3.36
N LEU A 278 -12.62 -9.43 3.50
CA LEU A 278 -11.24 -9.83 3.77
C LEU A 278 -11.09 -10.61 5.08
N ARG A 279 -11.77 -10.17 6.14
CA ARG A 279 -11.70 -10.84 7.45
C ARG A 279 -12.26 -12.26 7.38
N GLY A 280 -13.35 -12.45 6.64
CA GLY A 280 -13.99 -13.76 6.48
C GLY A 280 -13.19 -14.72 5.61
N ALA A 281 -12.20 -14.21 4.85
CA ALA A 281 -11.32 -15.00 4.01
C ALA A 281 -10.04 -15.46 4.73
N ALA A 282 -9.85 -15.15 6.03
CA ALA A 282 -8.72 -15.62 6.82
C ALA A 282 -8.56 -17.15 6.72
N GLY A 283 -7.33 -17.64 6.50
CA GLY A 283 -7.07 -19.07 6.32
C GLY A 283 -7.52 -19.66 4.97
N ASN A 284 -8.13 -18.85 4.09
CA ASN A 284 -8.49 -19.25 2.72
C ASN A 284 -7.64 -18.46 1.71
N GLU A 285 -6.50 -19.04 1.33
CA GLU A 285 -5.54 -18.44 0.40
C GLU A 285 -6.17 -18.02 -0.93
N GLN A 286 -7.02 -18.89 -1.46
CA GLN A 286 -7.70 -18.65 -2.72
C GLN A 286 -8.59 -17.41 -2.63
N ALA A 287 -9.54 -17.40 -1.67
CA ALA A 287 -10.46 -16.28 -1.49
C ALA A 287 -9.72 -14.95 -1.23
N LEU A 288 -8.64 -14.98 -0.42
CA LEU A 288 -7.80 -13.79 -0.16
C LEU A 288 -7.11 -13.29 -1.42
N THR A 289 -6.48 -14.18 -2.19
CA THR A 289 -5.79 -13.82 -3.44
C THR A 289 -6.75 -13.15 -4.42
N GLY A 290 -7.95 -13.73 -4.61
CA GLY A 290 -9.00 -13.15 -5.45
C GLY A 290 -9.44 -11.77 -4.96
N LEU A 291 -9.68 -11.61 -3.66
CA LEU A 291 -10.10 -10.33 -3.07
C LEU A 291 -9.02 -9.24 -3.18
N VAL A 292 -7.75 -9.56 -2.90
CA VAL A 292 -6.62 -8.63 -3.04
C VAL A 292 -6.51 -8.15 -4.48
N ARG A 293 -6.56 -9.06 -5.44
CA ARG A 293 -6.57 -8.73 -6.87
C ARG A 293 -7.73 -7.79 -7.21
N TRP A 294 -8.95 -8.13 -6.80
CA TRP A 294 -10.13 -7.32 -7.14
C TRP A 294 -10.11 -5.93 -6.47
N LEU A 295 -9.57 -5.84 -5.25
CA LEU A 295 -9.34 -4.56 -4.58
C LEU A 295 -8.33 -3.72 -5.33
N ALA A 296 -7.20 -4.30 -5.74
CA ALA A 296 -6.17 -3.62 -6.52
C ALA A 296 -6.73 -3.08 -7.86
N GLU A 297 -7.42 -3.94 -8.62
CA GLU A 297 -8.08 -3.57 -9.88
C GLU A 297 -9.09 -2.41 -9.68
N THR A 298 -9.88 -2.47 -8.62
CA THR A 298 -10.88 -1.44 -8.29
C THR A 298 -10.23 -0.14 -7.83
N ALA A 299 -9.11 -0.21 -7.10
CA ALA A 299 -8.35 0.96 -6.66
C ALA A 299 -7.73 1.69 -7.87
N VAL A 300 -7.14 0.95 -8.82
CA VAL A 300 -6.67 1.49 -10.10
C VAL A 300 -7.82 2.15 -10.86
N LEU A 301 -9.00 1.51 -10.92
CA LEU A 301 -10.19 2.11 -11.52
C LEU A 301 -10.56 3.43 -10.84
N GLY A 302 -10.48 3.52 -9.52
CA GLY A 302 -10.73 4.75 -8.76
C GLY A 302 -9.84 5.91 -9.19
N THR A 303 -8.57 5.65 -9.48
CA THR A 303 -7.65 6.68 -9.98
C THR A 303 -8.04 7.24 -11.35
N ARG A 304 -8.62 6.41 -12.22
CA ARG A 304 -9.15 6.85 -13.53
C ARG A 304 -10.35 7.78 -13.37
N TRP A 305 -11.11 7.61 -12.29
CA TRP A 305 -12.22 8.49 -11.91
C TRP A 305 -11.78 9.72 -11.09
N GLY A 306 -10.47 9.93 -10.92
CA GLY A 306 -9.89 11.09 -10.24
C GLY A 306 -9.79 10.97 -8.72
N SER A 307 -10.01 9.79 -8.15
CA SER A 307 -9.74 9.54 -6.73
C SER A 307 -8.24 9.26 -6.50
N PRO A 308 -7.64 9.72 -5.39
CA PRO A 308 -6.29 9.28 -5.04
C PRO A 308 -6.29 7.76 -4.76
N LEU A 309 -5.11 7.13 -4.90
CA LEU A 309 -4.95 5.74 -4.45
C LEU A 309 -4.96 5.74 -2.91
N PRO A 310 -5.94 5.11 -2.25
CA PRO A 310 -6.00 5.05 -0.78
C PRO A 310 -4.86 4.19 -0.24
N ALA A 311 -4.30 4.57 0.92
CA ALA A 311 -3.23 3.82 1.59
C ALA A 311 -3.68 2.39 1.97
N PHE A 312 -4.93 2.22 2.37
CA PHE A 312 -5.57 0.93 2.63
C PHE A 312 -6.91 0.84 1.87
N PRO A 313 -6.92 0.36 0.62
CA PRO A 313 -8.13 0.30 -0.21
C PRO A 313 -9.32 -0.37 0.47
N GLY A 314 -10.42 0.38 0.60
CA GLY A 314 -11.69 -0.08 1.15
C GLY A 314 -11.79 -0.11 2.68
N LEU A 315 -10.67 0.08 3.38
CA LEU A 315 -10.66 0.30 4.82
C LEU A 315 -10.74 1.80 5.11
N SER A 316 -11.60 2.17 6.04
CA SER A 316 -11.45 3.47 6.71
C SER A 316 -10.14 3.44 7.49
N ALA A 317 -9.36 4.51 7.46
CA ALA A 317 -8.22 4.63 8.35
C ALA A 317 -8.70 4.40 9.80
N PRO A 318 -8.01 3.55 10.59
CA PRO A 318 -8.37 3.31 11.98
C PRO A 318 -8.26 4.58 12.84
#